data_AF-A0A085TW57-F1
#
_entry.id   AF-A0A085TW57-F1
#
_cell.length_a   1.000
_cell.length_b   1.000
_cell.length_c   1.000
_cell.angle_alpha   90.00
_cell.angle_beta   90.00
_cell.angle_gamma   90.00
#
_symmetry.space_group_name_H-M   'P 1'
#
loop_
_entity.id
_entity.type
_entity.pdbx_description
1 polymer ?
#
loop_
_entity_poly.entity_id
_entity_poly.type
_entity_poly.pdbx_seq_one_letter_code
_entity_poly.pdbx_strand_id
1 'polypeptide(L)'
;MPFPALAAQPGIGAWENSNYTMLSWIEEGSSFSWYYNWRPDQLWEKRRRSRTVEFVPMIHNPSDVNKKIVSDLPVSTLLGFNEPDAGASKGRGLPVEKAIALWPKLEARGLRLGSPATMQSGTLGKNSWQRRFMDQVEAKGLRVDFMAVHYYSTNGSVRDFEKWLRKVHAEYKRPIWVTEFAYIDWSRPQSVSYAQNATFAQAAIQMMERLPFVERHAWFAANPDVENGRHPKINLVDDKLRPTPIGTAYERAVSRITGRQASLRSEPR
;
A
#
# COMPACT_ATOMS: atom_id res chain seq x y z
N MET A 1 14.39 -26.64 3.08
CA MET A 1 15.04 -25.35 3.44
C MET A 1 13.98 -24.27 3.32
N PRO A 2 13.53 -23.60 4.40
CA PRO A 2 12.74 -22.40 4.22
C PRO A 2 13.65 -21.33 3.62
N PHE A 3 13.21 -20.70 2.54
CA PHE A 3 13.88 -19.51 1.99
C PHE A 3 14.03 -18.47 3.10
N PRO A 4 15.17 -17.76 3.20
CA PRO A 4 15.27 -16.64 4.12
C PRO A 4 14.10 -15.69 3.83
N ALA A 5 13.40 -15.27 4.88
CA ALA A 5 12.31 -14.31 4.73
C ALA A 5 12.85 -13.08 3.98
N LEU A 6 12.29 -12.80 2.80
CA LEU A 6 12.54 -11.53 2.14
C LEU A 6 11.94 -10.47 3.05
N ALA A 7 12.78 -9.60 3.58
CA ALA A 7 12.35 -8.49 4.39
C ALA A 7 11.38 -7.59 3.60
N ALA A 8 10.43 -6.98 4.31
CA ALA A 8 9.32 -6.29 3.68
C ALA A 8 9.84 -5.06 2.93
N GLN A 9 9.48 -4.95 1.65
CA GLN A 9 10.01 -3.89 0.80
C GLN A 9 9.25 -2.58 1.07
N PRO A 10 9.96 -1.52 1.47
CA PRO A 10 9.37 -0.22 1.77
C PRO A 10 8.94 0.47 0.48
N GLY A 11 7.70 0.94 0.46
CA GLY A 11 7.17 1.79 -0.59
C GLY A 11 6.39 2.98 -0.04
N ILE A 12 5.75 3.70 -0.95
CA ILE A 12 5.01 4.92 -0.62
C ILE A 12 3.83 5.14 -1.57
N GLY A 13 2.69 5.59 -1.02
CA GLY A 13 1.59 6.16 -1.78
C GLY A 13 1.77 7.67 -1.93
N ALA A 14 1.72 8.18 -3.16
CA ALA A 14 1.98 9.58 -3.46
C ALA A 14 1.19 10.09 -4.67
N TRP A 15 1.00 11.40 -4.75
CA TRP A 15 0.37 12.08 -5.89
C TRP A 15 1.16 13.32 -6.32
N GLU A 16 0.89 13.80 -7.53
CA GLU A 16 1.52 15.01 -8.05
C GLU A 16 1.30 16.21 -7.11
N ASN A 17 2.39 16.88 -6.77
CA ASN A 17 2.33 18.24 -6.24
C ASN A 17 2.20 19.25 -7.39
N SER A 18 1.80 20.48 -7.09
CA SER A 18 1.59 21.54 -8.09
C SER A 18 2.78 21.81 -9.02
N ASN A 19 4.00 21.51 -8.56
CA ASN A 19 5.22 21.69 -9.34
C ASN A 19 5.66 20.44 -10.12
N TYR A 20 4.97 19.31 -9.96
CA TYR A 20 5.30 18.02 -10.59
C TYR A 20 6.73 17.56 -10.28
N THR A 21 7.10 17.64 -9.01
CA THR A 21 8.41 17.25 -8.47
C THR A 21 8.33 16.10 -7.46
N MET A 22 7.12 15.64 -7.10
CA MET A 22 6.92 14.50 -6.20
C MET A 22 7.68 13.27 -6.68
N LEU A 23 7.61 13.02 -7.98
CA LEU A 23 8.27 11.88 -8.58
C LEU A 23 9.81 11.95 -8.49
N SER A 24 10.38 13.15 -8.54
CA SER A 24 11.80 13.41 -8.30
C SER A 24 12.18 13.13 -6.84
N TRP A 25 11.33 13.55 -5.90
CA TRP A 25 11.52 13.32 -4.48
C TRP A 25 11.51 11.82 -4.12
N ILE A 26 10.60 11.03 -4.73
CA ILE A 26 10.58 9.58 -4.54
C ILE A 26 11.88 8.94 -4.99
N GLU A 27 12.38 9.32 -6.17
CA GLU A 27 13.62 8.76 -6.75
C GLU A 27 14.90 9.24 -6.04
N GLU A 28 14.89 10.43 -5.46
CA GLU A 28 15.99 10.93 -4.60
C GLU A 28 15.96 10.29 -3.21
N GLY A 29 14.78 9.88 -2.75
CA GLY A 29 14.61 9.16 -1.50
C GLY A 29 15.18 7.75 -1.58
N SER A 30 16.39 7.56 -1.04
CA SER A 30 17.10 6.26 -0.99
C SER A 30 16.39 5.15 -0.21
N SER A 31 15.26 5.47 0.41
CA SER A 31 14.49 4.57 1.27
C SER A 31 13.36 3.83 0.54
N PHE A 32 12.93 4.24 -0.66
CA PHE A 32 11.79 3.60 -1.34
C PHE A 32 12.25 2.62 -2.40
N SER A 33 11.67 1.42 -2.40
CA SER A 33 11.90 0.41 -3.44
C SER A 33 10.78 0.35 -4.47
N TRP A 34 9.60 0.85 -4.11
CA TRP A 34 8.44 0.95 -4.99
C TRP A 34 7.54 2.11 -4.58
N TYR A 35 6.66 2.56 -5.49
CA TYR A 35 5.60 3.52 -5.19
C TYR A 35 4.35 3.21 -6.00
N TYR A 36 3.23 3.80 -5.59
CA TYR A 36 1.98 3.80 -6.35
C TYR A 36 1.22 5.11 -6.13
N ASN A 37 0.22 5.37 -6.97
CA ASN A 37 -0.51 6.63 -7.03
C ASN A 37 -2.01 6.44 -7.31
N TRP A 38 -2.55 5.26 -6.98
CA TRP A 38 -3.95 4.87 -7.20
C TRP A 38 -4.42 4.95 -8.66
N ARG A 39 -3.50 4.91 -9.63
CA ARG A 39 -3.79 5.03 -11.07
C ARG A 39 -3.08 3.94 -11.89
N PRO A 40 -3.52 3.69 -13.13
CA PRO A 40 -2.83 2.79 -14.04
C PRO A 40 -1.59 3.43 -14.69
N ASP A 41 -1.48 4.77 -14.66
CA ASP A 41 -0.35 5.54 -15.17
C ASP A 41 0.53 6.08 -14.04
N GLN A 42 1.85 6.08 -14.27
CA GLN A 42 2.83 6.62 -13.33
C GLN A 42 2.63 8.11 -13.07
N LEU A 43 3.28 8.63 -12.01
CA LEU A 43 3.31 10.07 -11.77
C LEU A 43 3.96 10.80 -12.96
N TRP A 44 3.49 12.01 -13.25
CA TRP A 44 4.10 12.86 -14.26
C TRP A 44 5.15 13.80 -13.66
N GLU A 45 6.22 14.04 -14.40
CA GLU A 45 7.24 15.04 -14.08
C GLU A 45 7.66 15.84 -15.31
N LYS A 46 8.03 17.11 -15.11
CA LYS A 46 8.44 18.01 -16.21
C LYS A 46 9.76 17.59 -16.87
N ARG A 47 10.69 17.07 -16.06
CA ARG A 47 12.05 16.74 -16.50
C ARG A 47 12.23 15.24 -16.46
N ARG A 48 12.61 14.67 -17.60
CA ARG A 48 13.01 13.27 -17.64
C ARG A 48 14.26 13.05 -16.77
N ARG A 49 14.24 11.98 -15.99
CA ARG A 49 15.39 11.51 -15.21
C ARG A 49 15.51 10.00 -15.29
N SER A 50 16.65 9.49 -14.83
CA SER A 50 16.78 8.06 -14.56
C SER A 50 15.80 7.64 -13.46
N ARG A 51 15.25 6.44 -13.62
CA ARG A 51 14.21 5.84 -12.79
C ARG A 51 14.76 4.54 -12.20
N THR A 52 14.67 4.37 -10.88
CA THR A 52 15.08 3.14 -10.18
C THR A 52 14.01 2.61 -9.24
N VAL A 53 13.06 3.45 -8.80
CA VAL A 53 11.97 3.04 -7.90
C VAL A 53 10.84 2.43 -8.74
N GLU A 54 10.43 1.19 -8.40
CA GLU A 54 9.38 0.48 -9.13
C GLU A 54 8.04 1.21 -9.03
N PHE A 55 7.41 1.50 -10.17
CA PHE A 55 6.01 1.91 -10.20
C PHE A 55 5.10 0.69 -10.20
N VAL A 56 4.16 0.64 -9.24
CA VAL A 56 3.10 -0.38 -9.20
C VAL A 56 1.77 0.26 -9.58
N PRO A 57 1.22 0.01 -10.79
CA PRO A 57 -0.07 0.53 -11.19
C PRO A 57 -1.22 -0.10 -10.40
N MET A 58 -2.34 0.61 -10.41
CA MET A 58 -3.60 0.18 -9.81
C MET A 58 -4.77 0.33 -10.78
N ILE A 59 -5.63 -0.67 -10.84
CA ILE A 59 -6.99 -0.53 -11.40
C ILE A 59 -7.91 -0.16 -10.24
N HIS A 60 -8.00 1.14 -9.93
CA HIS A 60 -8.71 1.63 -8.76
C HIS A 60 -10.20 1.30 -8.83
N ASN A 61 -10.84 1.60 -9.97
CA ASN A 61 -12.29 1.48 -10.15
C ASN A 61 -12.66 0.67 -11.40
N PRO A 62 -13.93 0.23 -11.54
CA PRO A 62 -14.44 -0.40 -12.76
C PRO A 62 -14.19 0.40 -14.04
N SER A 63 -14.19 1.73 -13.95
CA SER A 63 -13.90 2.63 -15.08
C SER A 63 -12.46 2.55 -15.59
N ASP A 64 -11.54 2.03 -14.76
CA ASP A 64 -10.11 1.96 -15.08
C ASP A 64 -9.72 0.66 -15.76
N VAL A 65 -10.59 -0.35 -15.76
CA VAL A 65 -10.29 -1.72 -16.22
C VAL A 65 -9.75 -1.77 -17.64
N ASN A 66 -10.24 -0.88 -18.52
CA ASN A 66 -9.80 -0.80 -19.93
C ASN A 66 -8.73 0.28 -20.17
N LYS A 67 -8.33 1.05 -19.15
CA LYS A 67 -7.25 2.03 -19.30
C LYS A 67 -5.92 1.32 -19.57
N LYS A 68 -5.02 2.03 -20.26
CA LYS A 68 -3.66 1.55 -20.51
C LYS A 68 -2.83 1.74 -19.24
N ILE A 69 -1.96 0.78 -18.95
CA ILE A 69 -0.88 0.98 -17.99
C ILE A 69 0.20 1.80 -18.69
N VAL A 70 0.62 2.91 -18.08
CA VAL A 70 1.63 3.82 -18.65
C VAL A 70 2.76 3.97 -17.65
N SER A 71 3.94 3.51 -18.03
CA SER A 71 5.14 3.53 -17.20
C SER A 71 6.39 3.64 -18.08
N ASP A 72 7.38 4.41 -17.66
CA ASP A 72 8.70 4.49 -18.30
C ASP A 72 9.57 3.26 -17.95
N LEU A 73 9.24 2.55 -16.88
CA LEU A 73 9.88 1.31 -16.46
C LEU A 73 8.98 0.09 -16.73
N PRO A 74 9.55 -1.11 -16.93
CA PRO A 74 8.78 -2.35 -16.96
C PRO A 74 7.95 -2.52 -15.69
N VAL A 75 6.70 -2.93 -15.85
CA VAL A 75 5.78 -3.20 -14.75
C VAL A 75 5.70 -4.72 -14.55
N SER A 76 5.82 -5.17 -13.30
CA SER A 76 5.77 -6.59 -12.93
C SER A 76 4.48 -6.98 -12.17
N THR A 77 3.85 -6.01 -11.53
CA THR A 77 2.79 -6.21 -10.53
C THR A 77 1.65 -5.22 -10.75
N LEU A 78 0.43 -5.60 -10.41
CA LEU A 78 -0.80 -4.81 -10.52
C LEU A 78 -1.59 -4.88 -9.22
N LEU A 79 -2.02 -3.72 -8.71
CA LEU A 79 -3.00 -3.64 -7.63
C LEU A 79 -4.44 -3.63 -8.18
N GLY A 80 -5.32 -4.37 -7.51
CA GLY A 80 -6.75 -4.44 -7.83
C GLY A 80 -7.54 -3.22 -7.36
N PHE A 81 -8.87 -3.37 -7.27
CA PHE A 81 -9.78 -2.29 -6.88
C PHE A 81 -9.48 -1.74 -5.49
N ASN A 82 -9.56 -0.41 -5.34
CA ASN A 82 -9.34 0.29 -4.09
C ASN A 82 -10.66 0.48 -3.34
N GLU A 83 -10.70 0.03 -2.09
CA GLU A 83 -11.84 0.07 -1.18
C GLU A 83 -13.20 -0.18 -1.87
N PRO A 84 -13.37 -1.31 -2.59
CA PRO A 84 -14.61 -1.58 -3.31
C PRO A 84 -15.85 -1.66 -2.39
N ASP A 85 -15.66 -1.85 -1.10
CA ASP A 85 -16.69 -1.85 -0.06
C ASP A 85 -17.01 -0.46 0.51
N ALA A 86 -16.26 0.57 0.11
CA ALA A 86 -16.51 1.96 0.50
C ALA A 86 -17.93 2.38 0.11
N GLY A 87 -18.71 2.82 1.11
CA GLY A 87 -20.10 3.22 0.89
C GLY A 87 -21.05 2.07 0.52
N ALA A 88 -20.66 0.80 0.69
CA ALA A 88 -21.53 -0.35 0.45
C ALA A 88 -22.80 -0.31 1.33
N SER A 89 -22.71 0.16 2.58
CA SER A 89 -23.87 0.39 3.45
C SER A 89 -24.85 1.43 2.92
N LYS A 90 -24.42 2.27 1.96
CA LYS A 90 -25.23 3.28 1.26
C LYS A 90 -25.52 2.87 -0.20
N GLY A 91 -25.25 1.61 -0.56
CA GLY A 91 -25.45 1.08 -1.92
C GLY A 91 -24.48 1.62 -2.98
N ARG A 92 -23.37 2.26 -2.57
CA ARG A 92 -22.40 2.90 -3.50
C ARG A 92 -21.10 2.13 -3.70
N GLY A 93 -20.88 1.06 -2.94
CA GLY A 93 -19.73 0.18 -3.13
C GLY A 93 -19.86 -0.65 -4.41
N LEU A 94 -18.73 -1.12 -4.93
CA LEU A 94 -18.68 -2.09 -6.03
C LEU A 94 -19.19 -3.46 -5.55
N PRO A 95 -20.28 -4.01 -6.11
CA PRO A 95 -20.74 -5.35 -5.75
C PRO A 95 -19.70 -6.42 -6.11
N VAL A 96 -19.61 -7.47 -5.29
CA VAL A 96 -18.64 -8.57 -5.48
C VAL A 96 -18.83 -9.22 -6.85
N GLU A 97 -20.07 -9.43 -7.28
CA GLU A 97 -20.42 -10.06 -8.55
C GLU A 97 -19.88 -9.26 -9.73
N LYS A 98 -19.93 -7.93 -9.63
CA LYS A 98 -19.39 -7.02 -10.66
C LYS A 98 -17.87 -7.01 -10.65
N ALA A 99 -17.23 -7.01 -9.48
CA ALA A 99 -15.78 -7.13 -9.38
C ALA A 99 -15.28 -8.45 -9.99
N ILE A 100 -15.94 -9.56 -9.69
CA ILE A 100 -15.63 -10.88 -10.24
C ILE A 100 -15.83 -10.93 -11.75
N ALA A 101 -16.90 -10.34 -12.28
CA ALA A 101 -17.12 -10.27 -13.73
C ALA A 101 -16.03 -9.47 -14.46
N LEU A 102 -15.41 -8.48 -13.79
CA LEU A 102 -14.34 -7.67 -14.35
C LEU A 102 -12.95 -8.30 -14.15
N TRP A 103 -12.80 -9.19 -13.16
CA TRP A 103 -11.51 -9.73 -12.75
C TRP A 103 -10.70 -10.41 -13.86
N PRO A 104 -11.29 -11.20 -14.80
CA PRO A 104 -10.54 -11.79 -15.90
C PRO A 104 -9.80 -10.77 -16.77
N LYS A 105 -10.28 -9.52 -16.85
CA LYS A 105 -9.59 -8.45 -17.59
C LYS A 105 -8.32 -7.97 -16.89
N LEU A 106 -8.26 -8.06 -15.56
CA LEU A 106 -7.07 -7.77 -14.78
C LEU A 106 -6.09 -8.94 -14.88
N GLU A 107 -6.56 -10.18 -14.80
CA GLU A 107 -5.72 -11.37 -14.99
C GLU A 107 -5.04 -11.41 -16.36
N ALA A 108 -5.79 -11.04 -17.42
CA ALA A 108 -5.30 -10.97 -18.79
C ALA A 108 -4.15 -9.97 -19.00
N ARG A 109 -3.86 -9.10 -18.02
CA ARG A 109 -2.67 -8.23 -18.05
C ARG A 109 -1.36 -9.01 -17.86
N GLY A 110 -1.43 -10.26 -17.37
CA GLY A 110 -0.24 -11.12 -17.20
C GLY A 110 0.71 -10.67 -16.09
N LEU A 111 0.34 -9.66 -15.31
CA LEU A 111 1.11 -9.15 -14.17
C LEU A 111 0.79 -9.95 -12.91
N ARG A 112 1.71 -9.96 -11.94
CA ARG A 112 1.40 -10.43 -10.58
C ARG A 112 0.26 -9.59 -10.03
N LEU A 113 -0.82 -10.20 -9.57
CA LEU A 113 -2.09 -9.52 -9.33
C LEU A 113 -2.47 -9.54 -7.85
N GLY A 114 -2.50 -8.37 -7.23
CA GLY A 114 -2.99 -8.18 -5.87
C GLY A 114 -4.52 -8.25 -5.82
N SER A 115 -5.07 -8.73 -4.71
CA SER A 115 -6.50 -8.63 -4.45
C SER A 115 -6.99 -7.17 -4.52
N PRO A 116 -8.30 -6.94 -4.61
CA PRO A 116 -8.86 -5.67 -4.15
C PRO A 116 -8.43 -5.41 -2.71
N ALA A 117 -8.20 -4.14 -2.36
CA ALA A 117 -7.90 -3.72 -0.99
C ALA A 117 -9.16 -3.09 -0.39
N THR A 118 -9.92 -3.83 0.41
CA THR A 118 -11.11 -3.29 1.08
C THR A 118 -10.76 -2.28 2.16
N MET A 119 -11.76 -1.52 2.62
CA MET A 119 -11.69 -0.92 3.96
C MET A 119 -11.35 -2.00 4.98
N GLN A 120 -10.66 -1.62 6.06
CA GLN A 120 -10.19 -2.56 7.08
C GLN A 120 -11.32 -3.43 7.67
N SER A 121 -12.54 -2.88 7.77
CA SER A 121 -13.74 -3.60 8.24
C SER A 121 -14.27 -4.65 7.24
N GLY A 122 -13.97 -4.48 5.95
CA GLY A 122 -14.40 -5.38 4.88
C GLY A 122 -13.40 -6.50 4.57
N THR A 123 -12.27 -6.56 5.27
CA THR A 123 -11.18 -7.52 4.98
C THR A 123 -11.37 -8.89 5.61
N LEU A 124 -12.00 -9.00 6.78
CA LEU A 124 -12.08 -10.25 7.55
C LEU A 124 -13.51 -10.64 7.88
N GLY A 125 -13.77 -11.96 7.91
CA GLY A 125 -15.01 -12.55 8.37
C GLY A 125 -15.92 -13.02 7.23
N LYS A 126 -16.75 -14.03 7.52
CA LYS A 126 -17.57 -14.76 6.53
C LYS A 126 -18.47 -13.88 5.65
N ASN A 127 -18.94 -12.76 6.18
CA ASN A 127 -19.85 -11.85 5.47
C ASN A 127 -19.12 -10.61 4.90
N SER A 128 -17.79 -10.54 5.07
CA SER A 128 -16.98 -9.43 4.59
C SER A 128 -16.96 -9.41 3.06
N TRP A 129 -16.70 -8.23 2.49
CA TRP A 129 -16.59 -8.10 1.04
C TRP A 129 -15.43 -8.96 0.51
N GLN A 130 -14.28 -8.89 1.17
CA GLN A 130 -13.08 -9.61 0.76
C GLN A 130 -13.29 -11.12 0.78
N ARG A 131 -13.93 -11.66 1.83
CA ARG A 131 -14.17 -13.11 1.92
C ARG A 131 -15.08 -13.60 0.80
N ARG A 132 -16.20 -12.90 0.55
CA ARG A 132 -17.12 -13.25 -0.55
C ARG A 132 -16.46 -13.16 -1.93
N PHE A 133 -15.58 -12.17 -2.13
CA PHE A 133 -14.79 -12.07 -3.36
C PHE A 133 -13.82 -13.25 -3.51
N MET A 134 -13.06 -13.57 -2.46
CA MET A 134 -12.11 -14.69 -2.49
C MET A 134 -12.81 -16.05 -2.66
N ASP A 135 -14.00 -16.23 -2.10
CA ASP A 135 -14.83 -17.44 -2.32
C ASP A 135 -15.19 -17.61 -3.80
N GLN A 136 -15.55 -16.51 -4.48
CA GLN A 136 -15.84 -16.55 -5.91
C GLN A 136 -14.58 -16.73 -6.77
N VAL A 137 -13.45 -16.15 -6.35
CA VAL A 137 -12.14 -16.39 -6.98
C VAL A 137 -11.79 -17.88 -6.94
N GLU A 138 -11.89 -18.49 -5.76
CA GLU A 138 -11.62 -19.92 -5.55
C GLU A 138 -12.59 -20.81 -6.35
N ALA A 139 -13.90 -20.53 -6.27
CA ALA A 139 -14.92 -21.31 -6.97
C ALA A 139 -14.82 -21.23 -8.51
N LYS A 140 -14.30 -20.11 -9.04
CA LYS A 140 -14.15 -19.89 -10.49
C LYS A 140 -12.74 -20.17 -11.01
N GLY A 141 -11.80 -20.55 -10.13
CA GLY A 141 -10.40 -20.76 -10.50
C GLY A 141 -9.67 -19.50 -10.98
N LEU A 142 -10.09 -18.32 -10.51
CA LEU A 142 -9.44 -17.05 -10.83
C LEU A 142 -8.15 -16.88 -10.02
N ARG A 143 -7.22 -16.07 -10.50
CA ARG A 143 -5.93 -15.78 -9.88
C ARG A 143 -5.96 -14.52 -9.02
N VAL A 144 -5.43 -14.64 -7.82
CA VAL A 144 -5.06 -13.54 -6.91
C VAL A 144 -3.72 -13.96 -6.31
N ASP A 145 -2.62 -13.26 -6.54
CA ASP A 145 -1.29 -13.74 -6.11
C ASP A 145 -0.93 -13.33 -4.69
N PHE A 146 -1.45 -12.20 -4.23
CA PHE A 146 -1.23 -11.66 -2.88
C PHE A 146 -2.45 -10.87 -2.40
N MET A 147 -2.57 -10.70 -1.09
CA MET A 147 -3.58 -9.84 -0.49
C MET A 147 -3.05 -8.41 -0.38
N ALA A 148 -3.73 -7.46 -1.00
CA ALA A 148 -3.52 -6.03 -0.74
C ALA A 148 -4.45 -5.61 0.40
N VAL A 149 -3.93 -4.90 1.40
CA VAL A 149 -4.68 -4.55 2.61
C VAL A 149 -4.40 -3.14 3.12
N HIS A 150 -5.44 -2.49 3.66
CA HIS A 150 -5.36 -1.20 4.34
C HIS A 150 -5.53 -1.38 5.86
N TYR A 151 -4.71 -0.68 6.64
CA TYR A 151 -4.81 -0.71 8.10
C TYR A 151 -4.64 0.68 8.71
N TYR A 152 -5.72 1.23 9.25
CA TYR A 152 -5.71 2.51 9.94
C TYR A 152 -5.93 2.29 11.43
N SER A 153 -4.87 2.45 12.21
CA SER A 153 -4.95 2.32 13.66
C SER A 153 -5.66 3.53 14.24
N THR A 154 -6.69 3.34 15.06
CA THR A 154 -7.33 4.43 15.84
C THR A 154 -6.77 4.58 17.24
N ASN A 155 -5.88 3.66 17.66
CA ASN A 155 -5.33 3.58 19.02
C ASN A 155 -3.80 3.52 19.08
N GLY A 156 -3.11 3.55 17.94
CA GLY A 156 -1.65 3.43 17.83
C GLY A 156 -1.09 2.04 18.18
N SER A 157 -1.92 1.01 18.28
CA SER A 157 -1.50 -0.32 18.75
C SER A 157 -0.88 -1.17 17.63
N VAL A 158 0.45 -1.29 17.64
CA VAL A 158 1.19 -2.19 16.73
C VAL A 158 0.88 -3.66 17.00
N ARG A 159 0.58 -4.03 18.26
CA ARG A 159 0.17 -5.39 18.61
C ARG A 159 -1.15 -5.77 17.96
N ASP A 160 -2.12 -4.87 17.93
CA ASP A 160 -3.41 -5.13 17.29
C ASP A 160 -3.24 -5.22 15.77
N PHE A 161 -2.33 -4.42 15.21
CA PHE A 161 -1.96 -4.51 13.80
C PHE A 161 -1.33 -5.87 13.45
N GLU A 162 -0.33 -6.31 14.23
CA GLU A 162 0.30 -7.62 14.03
C GLU A 162 -0.73 -8.76 14.13
N LYS A 163 -1.60 -8.71 15.16
CA LYS A 163 -2.67 -9.69 15.34
C LYS A 163 -3.62 -9.72 14.15
N TRP A 164 -3.94 -8.55 13.58
CA TRP A 164 -4.81 -8.44 12.42
C TRP A 164 -4.14 -9.02 11.16
N LEU A 165 -2.88 -8.67 10.88
CA LEU A 165 -2.13 -9.24 9.75
C LEU A 165 -2.04 -10.77 9.82
N ARG A 166 -1.79 -11.32 11.01
CA ARG A 166 -1.78 -12.79 11.22
C ARG A 166 -3.13 -13.42 10.93
N LYS A 167 -4.25 -12.75 11.24
CA LYS A 167 -5.61 -13.22 10.90
C LYS A 167 -5.85 -13.18 9.39
N VAL A 168 -5.48 -12.10 8.72
CA VAL A 168 -5.57 -11.99 7.24
C VAL A 168 -4.78 -13.12 6.59
N HIS A 169 -3.53 -13.33 7.01
CA HIS A 169 -2.71 -14.40 6.47
C HIS A 169 -3.31 -15.78 6.77
N ALA A 170 -3.87 -15.98 7.97
CA ALA A 170 -4.50 -17.23 8.33
C ALA A 170 -5.78 -17.51 7.53
N GLU A 171 -6.56 -16.49 7.18
CA GLU A 171 -7.82 -16.61 6.43
C GLU A 171 -7.60 -16.83 4.94
N TYR A 172 -6.63 -16.14 4.33
CA TYR A 172 -6.43 -16.15 2.88
C TYR A 172 -5.22 -16.97 2.40
N LYS A 173 -4.30 -17.34 3.30
CA LYS A 173 -3.11 -18.17 3.00
C LYS A 173 -2.26 -17.65 1.83
N ARG A 174 -2.19 -16.34 1.67
CA ARG A 174 -1.45 -15.65 0.60
C ARG A 174 -0.51 -14.61 1.20
N PRO A 175 0.62 -14.30 0.53
CA PRO A 175 1.46 -13.17 0.94
C PRO A 175 0.65 -11.87 1.03
N ILE A 176 1.10 -10.94 1.87
CA ILE A 176 0.40 -9.70 2.18
C ILE A 176 1.25 -8.50 1.73
N TRP A 177 0.60 -7.57 1.06
CA TRP A 177 1.07 -6.21 0.84
C TRP A 177 0.21 -5.26 1.66
N VAL A 178 0.82 -4.52 2.59
CA VAL A 178 0.15 -3.46 3.32
C VAL A 178 0.23 -2.19 2.47
N THR A 179 -0.76 -1.95 1.61
CA THR A 179 -0.72 -0.85 0.64
C THR A 179 -1.03 0.51 1.25
N GLU A 180 -1.70 0.53 2.40
CA GLU A 180 -1.93 1.73 3.21
C GLU A 180 -1.86 1.40 4.70
N PHE A 181 -1.08 2.18 5.46
CA PHE A 181 -1.18 2.18 6.92
C PHE A 181 -0.83 3.54 7.53
N ALA A 182 -1.54 3.90 8.60
CA ALA A 182 -1.25 5.08 9.43
C ALA A 182 -1.86 4.96 10.83
N TYR A 183 -1.42 5.82 11.77
CA TYR A 183 -2.16 6.09 13.01
C TYR A 183 -3.07 7.30 12.78
N ILE A 184 -4.35 7.01 12.54
CA ILE A 184 -5.37 8.01 12.27
C ILE A 184 -6.75 7.53 12.73
N ASP A 185 -7.47 8.46 13.34
CA ASP A 185 -8.92 8.34 13.54
C ASP A 185 -9.59 9.28 12.53
N TRP A 186 -10.18 8.71 11.48
CA TRP A 186 -10.84 9.48 10.42
C TRP A 186 -12.03 10.32 10.92
N SER A 187 -12.62 9.99 12.06
CA SER A 187 -13.65 10.82 12.71
C SER A 187 -13.07 12.04 13.43
N ARG A 188 -11.77 11.98 13.77
CA ARG A 188 -11.00 13.02 14.46
C ARG A 188 -9.63 13.16 13.82
N PRO A 189 -9.53 13.61 12.55
CA PRO A 189 -8.30 13.55 11.76
C PRO A 189 -7.13 14.37 12.34
N GLN A 190 -7.39 15.27 13.29
CA GLN A 190 -6.36 16.07 13.99
C GLN A 190 -6.00 15.53 15.38
N SER A 191 -6.54 14.38 15.80
CA SER A 191 -6.32 13.81 17.14
C SER A 191 -4.94 13.18 17.34
N VAL A 192 -4.23 12.92 16.25
CA VAL A 192 -2.89 12.30 16.27
C VAL A 192 -1.85 13.31 15.79
N SER A 193 -0.81 13.50 16.59
CA SER A 193 0.34 14.35 16.25
C SER A 193 1.34 13.65 15.33
N TYR A 194 2.20 14.42 14.65
CA TYR A 194 3.31 13.85 13.88
C TYR A 194 4.24 12.97 14.72
N ALA A 195 4.47 13.32 16.00
CA ALA A 195 5.33 12.54 16.89
C ALA A 195 4.73 11.16 17.20
N GLN A 196 3.42 11.10 17.49
CA GLN A 196 2.73 9.83 17.70
C GLN A 196 2.72 8.96 16.44
N ASN A 197 2.47 9.57 15.28
CA ASN A 197 2.55 8.89 13.99
C ASN A 197 3.97 8.37 13.74
N ALA A 198 5.00 9.16 14.01
CA ALA A 198 6.41 8.76 13.87
C ALA A 198 6.76 7.53 14.72
N THR A 199 6.34 7.52 15.99
CA THR A 199 6.53 6.37 16.89
C THR A 199 5.80 5.13 16.36
N PHE A 200 4.55 5.27 15.93
CA PHE A 200 3.77 4.18 15.37
C PHE A 200 4.41 3.63 14.09
N ALA A 201 4.79 4.49 13.14
CA ALA A 201 5.40 4.11 11.87
C ALA A 201 6.66 3.28 12.10
N GLN A 202 7.58 3.76 12.95
CA GLN A 202 8.81 3.03 13.26
C GLN A 202 8.53 1.64 13.82
N ALA A 203 7.63 1.53 14.81
CA ALA A 203 7.32 0.26 15.45
C ALA A 203 6.54 -0.69 14.53
N ALA A 204 5.63 -0.17 13.70
CA ALA A 204 4.87 -0.94 12.73
C ALA A 204 5.77 -1.54 11.63
N ILE A 205 6.70 -0.74 11.09
CA ILE A 205 7.66 -1.21 10.09
C ILE A 205 8.55 -2.31 10.69
N GLN A 206 9.12 -2.09 11.88
CA GLN A 206 9.91 -3.12 12.58
C GLN A 206 9.12 -4.39 12.88
N MET A 207 7.81 -4.29 13.05
CA MET A 207 6.93 -5.44 13.22
C MET A 207 6.74 -6.20 11.90
N MET A 208 6.41 -5.49 10.81
CA MET A 208 6.20 -6.10 9.49
C MET A 208 7.45 -6.81 8.97
N GLU A 209 8.64 -6.26 9.23
CA GLU A 209 9.93 -6.91 8.92
C GLU A 209 10.10 -8.31 9.54
N ARG A 210 9.45 -8.57 10.68
CA ARG A 210 9.52 -9.86 11.38
C ARG A 210 8.43 -10.84 10.92
N LEU A 211 7.54 -10.42 10.01
CA LEU A 211 6.46 -11.24 9.49
C LEU A 211 6.83 -11.74 8.09
N PRO A 212 7.24 -13.02 7.92
CA PRO A 212 7.74 -13.53 6.63
C PRO A 212 6.68 -13.58 5.53
N PHE A 213 5.40 -13.40 5.88
CA PHE A 213 4.30 -13.33 4.94
C PHE A 213 3.95 -11.89 4.52
N VAL A 214 4.60 -10.87 5.07
CA VAL A 214 4.45 -9.48 4.63
C VAL A 214 5.59 -9.17 3.68
N GLU A 215 5.27 -8.97 2.41
CA GLU A 215 6.28 -8.74 1.37
C GLU A 215 6.57 -7.26 1.15
N ARG A 216 5.55 -6.40 1.27
CA ARG A 216 5.64 -4.96 1.00
C ARG A 216 4.77 -4.15 1.93
N HIS A 217 5.17 -2.92 2.21
CA HIS A 217 4.36 -1.95 2.93
C HIS A 217 4.49 -0.53 2.35
N ALA A 218 3.42 0.27 2.40
CA ALA A 218 3.44 1.67 2.00
C ALA A 218 2.70 2.54 3.02
N TRP A 219 3.39 3.54 3.55
CA TRP A 219 2.80 4.51 4.47
C TRP A 219 1.77 5.37 3.74
N PHE A 220 0.65 5.65 4.42
CA PHE A 220 -0.34 6.60 3.93
C PHE A 220 -0.20 7.93 4.69
N ALA A 221 0.31 9.01 4.09
CA ALA A 221 0.79 9.15 2.71
C ALA A 221 2.04 10.04 2.61
N ALA A 222 2.63 10.14 1.41
CA ALA A 222 3.75 11.05 1.16
C ALA A 222 3.35 12.52 1.34
N ASN A 223 2.29 12.93 0.65
CA ASN A 223 1.83 14.31 0.52
C ASN A 223 0.78 14.70 1.59
N PRO A 224 0.55 16.00 1.83
CA PRO A 224 -0.53 16.48 2.70
C PRO A 224 -1.91 16.10 2.18
N ASP A 225 -2.59 15.24 2.92
CA ASP A 225 -3.98 14.86 2.64
C ASP A 225 -4.97 15.91 3.19
N VAL A 226 -6.18 15.95 2.62
CA VAL A 226 -7.27 16.82 3.05
C VAL A 226 -8.56 16.01 3.20
N GLU A 227 -8.91 15.70 4.44
CA GLU A 227 -10.14 15.00 4.77
C GLU A 227 -11.13 15.97 5.42
N ASN A 228 -12.28 16.23 4.77
CA ASN A 228 -13.31 17.16 5.24
C ASN A 228 -12.77 18.55 5.64
N GLY A 229 -11.82 19.08 4.86
CA GLY A 229 -11.17 20.37 5.12
C GLY A 229 -10.16 20.36 6.26
N ARG A 230 -9.77 19.17 6.76
CA ARG A 230 -8.76 19.01 7.82
C ARG A 230 -7.55 18.26 7.30
N HIS A 231 -6.38 18.68 7.75
CA HIS A 231 -5.11 18.07 7.38
C HIS A 231 -4.64 17.09 8.48
N PRO A 232 -4.82 15.78 8.29
CA PRO A 232 -4.24 14.81 9.21
C PRO A 232 -2.71 14.92 9.23
N LYS A 233 -2.10 14.71 10.40
CA LYS A 233 -0.65 14.79 10.60
C LYS A 233 0.05 13.47 10.25
N ILE A 234 -0.19 13.00 9.03
CA ILE A 234 0.31 11.73 8.49
C ILE A 234 1.28 11.89 7.32
N ASN A 235 1.33 13.06 6.68
CA ASN A 235 2.17 13.31 5.52
C ASN A 235 3.67 13.28 5.85
N LEU A 236 4.47 12.62 5.01
CA LEU A 236 5.94 12.57 5.15
C LEU A 236 6.60 13.91 4.79
N VAL A 237 6.04 14.63 3.83
CA VAL A 237 6.51 15.96 3.41
C VAL A 237 5.38 16.97 3.37
N ASP A 238 5.70 18.25 3.51
CA ASP A 238 4.76 19.34 3.23
C ASP A 238 4.66 19.67 1.73
N ASP A 239 3.83 20.66 1.37
CA ASP A 239 3.62 21.07 -0.03
C ASP A 239 4.88 21.57 -0.74
N LYS A 240 5.91 21.94 0.03
CA LYS A 240 7.23 22.37 -0.45
C LYS A 240 8.27 21.24 -0.42
N LEU A 241 7.83 19.99 -0.22
CA LEU A 241 8.68 18.80 -0.09
C LEU A 241 9.62 18.85 1.12
N ARG A 242 9.34 19.68 2.13
CA ARG A 242 10.14 19.71 3.36
C ARG A 242 9.70 18.54 4.25
N PRO A 243 10.63 17.76 4.83
CA PRO A 243 10.28 16.62 5.66
C PRO A 243 9.52 17.06 6.92
N THR A 244 8.48 16.33 7.27
CA THR A 244 7.79 16.43 8.56
C THR A 244 8.49 15.56 9.60
N PRO A 245 8.15 15.66 10.91
CA PRO A 245 8.72 14.77 11.91
C PRO A 245 8.48 13.28 11.62
N ILE A 246 7.35 12.93 11.02
CA ILE A 246 7.13 11.55 10.57
C ILE A 246 7.96 11.22 9.31
N GLY A 247 8.11 12.14 8.35
CA GLY A 247 9.00 11.96 7.20
C GLY A 247 10.41 11.54 7.62
N THR A 248 11.00 12.29 8.55
CA THR A 248 12.33 11.97 9.11
C THR A 248 12.34 10.64 9.85
N ALA A 249 11.30 10.30 10.62
CA ALA A 249 11.24 9.04 11.35
C ALA A 249 11.08 7.83 10.42
N TYR A 250 10.26 7.97 9.37
CA TYR A 250 10.03 6.95 8.35
C TYR A 250 11.33 6.64 7.59
N GLU A 251 12.01 7.68 7.11
CA GLU A 251 13.29 7.55 6.42
C GLU A 251 14.34 6.86 7.29
N ARG A 252 14.43 7.22 8.59
CA ARG A 252 15.34 6.55 9.54
C ARG A 252 14.97 5.10 9.83
N ALA A 253 13.67 4.77 9.86
CA ALA A 253 13.22 3.40 10.09
C ALA A 253 13.58 2.53 8.88
N VAL A 254 13.31 3.03 7.68
CA VAL A 254 13.53 2.32 6.43
C VAL A 254 15.02 2.22 6.06
N SER A 255 15.80 3.29 6.23
CA SER A 255 17.26 3.27 5.96
C SER A 255 18.01 2.26 6.83
N ARG A 256 17.55 2.04 8.08
CA ARG A 256 18.12 0.99 8.95
C ARG A 256 17.83 -0.42 8.43
N ILE A 257 16.69 -0.60 7.79
CA ILE A 257 16.28 -1.88 7.20
C ILE A 257 17.06 -2.15 5.92
N THR A 258 17.09 -1.19 5.00
CA THR A 258 17.81 -1.32 3.73
C THR A 258 19.31 -1.51 3.96
N GLY A 259 19.90 -0.77 4.91
CA GLY A 259 21.30 -0.94 5.31
C GLY A 259 21.59 -2.35 5.88
N ARG A 260 20.72 -2.89 6.74
CA ARG A 260 20.87 -4.25 7.28
C ARG A 260 20.71 -5.33 6.19
N GLN A 261 19.80 -5.11 5.23
CA GLN A 261 19.64 -6.03 4.11
C GLN A 261 20.86 -6.01 3.17
N ALA A 262 21.45 -4.84 2.92
CA ALA A 262 22.67 -4.71 2.13
C ALA A 262 23.86 -5.43 2.79
N SER A 263 24.05 -5.25 4.11
CA SER A 263 25.14 -5.92 4.83
C SER A 263 25.02 -7.45 4.82
N LEU A 264 23.80 -7.98 4.99
CA LEU A 264 23.54 -9.43 4.95
C LEU A 264 23.74 -10.04 3.55
N ARG A 265 23.64 -9.24 2.47
CA ARG A 265 23.89 -9.71 1.10
C ARG A 265 25.36 -9.60 0.68
N SER A 266 26.16 -8.82 1.38
CA SER A 266 27.59 -8.61 1.10
C SER A 266 28.53 -9.56 1.85
N GLU A 267 28.02 -10.39 2.77
CA GLU A 267 28.85 -11.42 3.41
C GLU A 267 29.15 -12.56 2.41
N PRO A 268 30.43 -12.96 2.24
CA PRO A 268 30.77 -14.09 1.39
C PRO A 268 30.18 -15.39 1.97
N ARG A 269 29.59 -16.22 1.11
CA ARG A 269 29.18 -17.58 1.45
C ARG A 269 30.39 -18.50 1.64
#